data_AF-A0A527V4T8-F1
#
_entry.id   AF-A0A527V4T8-F1
#
_cell.length_a   1.000
_cell.length_b   1.000
_cell.length_c   1.000
_cell.angle_alpha   90.00
_cell.angle_beta   90.00
_cell.angle_gamma   90.00
#
_symmetry.space_group_name_H-M   'P 1'
#
loop_
_entity.id
_entity.type
_entity.pdbx_description
1 polymer ?
#
loop_
_entity_poly.entity_id
_entity_poly.type
_entity_poly.pdbx_seq_one_letter_code
_entity_poly.pdbx_strand_id
1 'polypeptide(L)'
;MINTSAFLCILRRSAVAGAVVAAAVVVGPASANKDPVTPKQLKLYQEAFMEEVRKGDLLFHGDAAMAEQLGVKLSTTGWACAMCHPMASDTHPHAFPKFQQSMAKFATLRDMINWCIEKPNQGEKIDPESEAMKALEAYITWSNTGSVLVPGKY
;
A
#
# COMPACT_ATOMS: atom_id res chain seq x y z
N MET A 1 25.90 -40.95 44.15
CA MET A 1 25.12 -41.76 43.19
C MET A 1 24.16 -40.83 42.46
N ILE A 2 24.43 -40.47 41.20
CA ILE A 2 23.53 -39.61 40.44
C ILE A 2 22.30 -40.45 40.06
N ASN A 3 21.12 -40.05 40.54
CA ASN A 3 19.86 -40.75 40.30
C ASN A 3 19.58 -40.80 38.80
N THR A 4 19.34 -42.01 38.26
CA THR A 4 19.10 -42.30 36.84
C THR A 4 18.01 -41.41 36.23
N SER A 5 17.02 -41.01 37.05
CA SER A 5 15.94 -40.10 36.66
C SER A 5 16.42 -38.67 36.37
N ALA A 6 17.44 -38.18 37.10
CA ALA A 6 18.04 -36.88 36.84
C ALA A 6 18.87 -36.86 35.55
N PHE A 7 19.56 -37.97 35.25
CA PHE A 7 20.37 -38.13 34.03
C PHE A 7 19.48 -38.13 32.76
N LEU A 8 18.35 -38.84 32.79
CA LEU A 8 17.36 -38.87 31.71
C LEU A 8 16.69 -37.50 31.47
N CYS A 9 16.42 -36.74 32.53
CA CYS A 9 15.91 -35.37 32.42
C CYS A 9 16.91 -34.40 31.78
N ILE A 10 18.20 -34.54 32.09
CA ILE A 10 19.26 -33.72 31.48
C ILE A 10 19.42 -34.05 30.00
N LEU A 11 19.47 -35.34 29.64
CA LEU A 11 19.53 -35.80 28.25
C LEU A 11 18.35 -35.32 27.40
N ARG A 12 17.12 -35.37 27.94
CA ARG A 12 15.92 -34.87 27.25
C ARG A 12 15.96 -33.35 27.02
N ARG A 13 16.43 -32.58 28.01
CA ARG A 13 16.57 -31.12 27.87
C ARG A 13 17.61 -30.73 26.84
N SER A 14 18.73 -31.46 26.78
CA SER A 14 19.77 -31.26 25.76
C SER A 14 19.30 -31.61 24.35
N ALA A 15 18.51 -32.67 24.19
CA ALA A 15 17.93 -33.04 22.90
C ALA A 15 16.93 -31.99 22.38
N VAL A 16 16.09 -31.45 23.27
CA VAL A 16 15.15 -30.37 22.92
C VAL A 16 15.89 -29.07 22.58
N ALA A 17 16.90 -28.69 23.36
CA ALA A 17 17.72 -27.52 23.05
C ALA A 17 18.45 -27.66 21.71
N GLY A 18 19.01 -28.85 21.43
CA GLY A 18 19.64 -29.15 20.14
C GLY A 18 18.66 -29.05 18.96
N ALA A 19 17.42 -29.55 19.12
CA ALA A 19 16.39 -29.46 18.10
C ALA A 19 15.94 -28.01 17.84
N VAL A 20 15.83 -27.18 18.88
CA VAL A 20 15.49 -25.75 18.75
C VAL A 20 16.60 -24.97 18.03
N VAL A 21 17.86 -25.24 18.37
CA VAL A 21 19.01 -24.61 17.70
C VAL A 21 19.09 -25.04 16.23
N ALA A 22 18.89 -26.33 15.94
CA ALA A 22 18.86 -26.84 14.57
C ALA A 22 17.71 -26.22 13.76
N ALA A 23 16.52 -26.09 14.35
CA ALA A 23 15.40 -25.40 13.72
C ALA A 23 15.73 -23.92 13.44
N ALA A 24 16.33 -23.19 14.38
CA ALA A 24 16.73 -21.80 14.17
C ALA A 24 17.78 -21.64 13.04
N VAL A 25 18.71 -22.59 12.91
CA VAL A 25 19.71 -22.60 11.82
C VAL A 25 19.08 -22.95 10.47
N VAL A 26 18.15 -23.92 10.43
CA VAL A 26 17.45 -24.33 9.20
C VAL A 26 16.48 -23.25 8.72
N VAL A 27 15.81 -22.56 9.64
CA VAL A 27 14.87 -21.48 9.32
C VAL A 27 15.62 -20.21 8.88
N GLY A 28 16.87 -20.02 9.35
CA GLY A 28 17.76 -18.93 8.95
C GLY A 28 17.19 -17.52 9.15
N PRO A 29 18.00 -16.45 9.05
CA PRO A 29 17.43 -15.13 8.84
C PRO A 29 16.79 -15.16 7.45
N ALA A 30 15.48 -14.91 7.37
CA ALA A 30 14.79 -14.69 6.10
C ALA A 30 15.64 -13.72 5.26
N SER A 31 16.24 -14.23 4.19
CA SER A 31 17.10 -13.43 3.33
C SER A 31 16.20 -12.48 2.53
N ALA A 32 15.85 -11.34 3.13
CA ALA A 32 15.37 -10.18 2.40
C ALA A 32 16.38 -9.92 1.28
N ASN A 33 15.92 -9.85 0.03
CA ASN A 33 16.76 -9.80 -1.16
C ASN A 33 17.81 -8.67 -1.01
N LYS A 34 19.09 -9.04 -0.83
CA LYS A 34 20.19 -8.09 -0.56
C LYS A 34 21.00 -7.74 -1.80
N ASP A 35 20.66 -8.31 -2.96
CA ASP A 35 21.39 -8.06 -4.19
C ASP A 35 21.21 -6.59 -4.58
N PRO A 36 22.31 -5.86 -4.88
CA PRO A 36 22.20 -4.47 -5.31
C PRO A 36 21.32 -4.35 -6.56
N VAL A 37 20.40 -3.39 -6.55
CA VAL A 37 19.55 -3.09 -7.71
C VAL A 37 20.42 -2.60 -8.87
N THR A 38 20.38 -3.32 -9.99
CA THR A 38 21.09 -2.94 -11.22
C THR A 38 20.41 -1.75 -11.91
N PRO A 39 21.12 -0.96 -12.72
CA PRO A 39 20.50 0.12 -13.51
C PRO A 39 19.35 -0.36 -14.41
N LYS A 40 19.47 -1.57 -14.97
CA LYS A 40 18.41 -2.19 -15.79
C LYS A 40 17.17 -2.47 -14.96
N GLN A 41 17.32 -2.99 -13.74
CA GLN A 41 16.19 -3.22 -12.82
C GLN A 41 15.55 -1.90 -12.40
N LEU A 42 16.34 -0.88 -12.06
CA LEU A 42 15.81 0.44 -11.70
C LEU A 42 14.93 1.02 -12.81
N LYS A 43 15.35 0.87 -14.08
CA LYS A 43 14.54 1.28 -15.22
C LYS A 43 13.21 0.52 -15.30
N LEU A 44 13.22 -0.80 -15.13
CA LEU A 44 12.01 -1.61 -15.13
C LEU A 44 11.06 -1.25 -13.98
N TYR A 45 11.59 -0.94 -12.79
CA TYR A 45 10.77 -0.52 -11.65
C TYR A 45 10.12 0.85 -11.91
N GLN A 46 10.87 1.78 -12.50
CA GLN A 46 10.34 3.07 -12.89
C GLN A 46 9.26 2.94 -13.97
N GLU A 47 9.46 2.09 -14.97
CA GLU A 47 8.47 1.82 -16.01
C GLU A 47 7.18 1.24 -15.41
N ALA A 48 7.29 0.25 -14.52
CA ALA A 48 6.14 -0.32 -13.81
C ALA A 48 5.40 0.73 -12.97
N PHE A 49 6.14 1.59 -12.26
CA PHE A 49 5.55 2.67 -11.47
C PHE A 49 4.83 3.70 -12.36
N MET A 50 5.47 4.14 -13.45
CA MET A 50 4.86 5.13 -14.35
C MET A 50 3.64 4.59 -15.10
N GLU A 51 3.55 3.28 -15.33
CA GLU A 51 2.34 2.67 -15.86
C GLU A 51 1.16 2.80 -14.89
N GLU A 52 1.38 2.59 -13.59
CA GLU A 52 0.34 2.83 -12.57
C GLU A 52 -0.03 4.31 -12.44
N VAL A 53 0.96 5.21 -12.54
CA VAL A 53 0.70 6.66 -12.61
C VAL A 53 -0.19 7.00 -13.81
N ARG A 54 0.10 6.44 -14.99
CA ARG A 54 -0.68 6.67 -16.22
C ARG A 54 -2.12 6.16 -16.08
N LYS A 55 -2.31 4.95 -15.53
CA LYS A 55 -3.65 4.42 -15.25
C LYS A 55 -4.39 5.31 -14.24
N GLY A 56 -3.69 5.74 -13.20
CA GLY A 56 -4.24 6.62 -12.16
C GLY A 56 -4.67 7.97 -12.71
N ASP A 57 -3.86 8.57 -13.58
CA ASP A 57 -4.17 9.82 -14.28
C ASP A 57 -5.47 9.70 -15.09
N LEU A 58 -5.60 8.64 -15.89
CA LEU A 58 -6.81 8.36 -16.67
C LEU A 58 -8.04 8.22 -15.78
N LEU A 59 -7.97 7.39 -14.73
CA LEU A 59 -9.08 7.22 -13.79
C LEU A 59 -9.43 8.54 -13.08
N PHE A 60 -8.42 9.31 -12.68
CA PHE A 60 -8.59 10.56 -11.95
C PHE A 60 -9.26 11.65 -12.81
N HIS A 61 -9.02 11.62 -14.12
CA HIS A 61 -9.68 12.48 -15.11
C HIS A 61 -10.99 11.92 -15.67
N GLY A 62 -11.46 10.77 -15.15
CA GLY A 62 -12.76 10.21 -15.50
C GLY A 62 -12.80 9.45 -16.83
N ASP A 63 -11.65 8.90 -17.26
CA ASP A 63 -11.59 8.07 -18.47
C ASP A 63 -12.44 6.80 -18.30
N ALA A 64 -13.52 6.72 -19.08
CA ALA A 64 -14.49 5.64 -19.00
C ALA A 64 -13.91 4.30 -19.46
N ALA A 65 -13.00 4.29 -20.44
CA ALA A 65 -12.42 3.07 -20.98
C ALA A 65 -11.48 2.40 -19.96
N MET A 66 -10.68 3.18 -19.25
CA MET A 66 -9.83 2.68 -18.17
C MET A 66 -10.67 2.19 -16.97
N ALA A 67 -11.74 2.91 -16.62
CA ALA A 67 -12.66 2.47 -15.57
C ALA A 67 -13.34 1.13 -15.93
N GLU A 68 -13.80 0.98 -17.17
CA GLU A 68 -14.36 -0.27 -17.70
C GLU A 68 -13.31 -1.40 -17.71
N GLN A 69 -12.10 -1.12 -18.20
CA GLN A 69 -11.00 -2.09 -18.23
C GLN A 69 -10.67 -2.65 -16.84
N LEU A 70 -10.72 -1.80 -15.81
CA LEU A 70 -10.43 -2.18 -14.42
C LEU A 70 -11.69 -2.61 -13.63
N GLY A 71 -12.86 -2.65 -14.27
CA GLY A 71 -14.10 -3.11 -13.67
C GLY A 71 -14.59 -2.24 -12.51
N VAL A 72 -14.35 -0.94 -12.56
CA VAL A 72 -14.72 0.01 -11.49
C VAL A 72 -15.71 1.07 -11.97
N LYS A 73 -16.57 1.53 -11.06
CA LYS A 73 -17.54 2.58 -11.33
C LYS A 73 -17.30 3.77 -10.40
N LEU A 74 -16.40 4.67 -10.82
CA LEU A 74 -15.93 5.77 -9.99
C LEU A 74 -16.89 6.96 -9.87
N SER A 75 -17.88 7.05 -10.77
CA SER A 75 -18.84 8.15 -10.80
C SER A 75 -20.17 7.72 -11.41
N THR A 76 -21.28 8.20 -10.82
CA THR A 76 -22.61 8.18 -11.45
C THR A 76 -23.10 9.58 -11.81
N THR A 77 -22.43 10.62 -11.31
CA THR A 77 -22.77 12.03 -11.54
C THR A 77 -22.13 12.60 -12.80
N GLY A 78 -21.15 11.91 -13.38
CA GLY A 78 -20.32 12.40 -14.47
C GLY A 78 -19.19 13.32 -14.01
N TRP A 79 -19.05 13.55 -12.71
CA TRP A 79 -17.90 14.27 -12.15
C TRP A 79 -16.67 13.37 -12.05
N ALA A 80 -15.52 13.92 -12.43
CA ALA A 80 -14.21 13.32 -12.25
C ALA A 80 -13.48 13.98 -11.08
N CYS A 81 -12.52 13.28 -10.48
CA CYS A 81 -11.71 13.81 -9.37
C CYS A 81 -11.02 15.13 -9.76
N ALA A 82 -10.50 15.20 -11.00
CA ALA A 82 -9.83 16.37 -11.55
C ALA A 82 -10.70 17.64 -11.64
N MET A 83 -12.03 17.52 -11.61
CA MET A 83 -12.91 18.69 -11.62
C MET A 83 -12.86 19.47 -10.30
N CYS A 84 -12.59 18.77 -9.19
CA CYS A 84 -12.41 19.38 -7.87
C CYS A 84 -10.94 19.54 -7.48
N HIS A 85 -10.07 18.66 -8.00
CA HIS A 85 -8.64 18.60 -7.71
C HIS A 85 -7.82 18.64 -9.01
N PRO A 86 -7.73 19.77 -9.72
CA PRO A 86 -6.97 19.86 -10.97
C PRO A 86 -5.54 19.35 -10.80
N MET A 87 -5.10 18.39 -11.62
CA MET A 87 -3.77 17.76 -11.50
C MET A 87 -3.46 17.21 -10.10
N ALA A 88 -4.46 16.66 -9.41
CA ALA A 88 -4.37 16.19 -8.02
C ALA A 88 -3.92 17.26 -7.00
N SER A 89 -4.13 18.55 -7.32
CA SER A 89 -3.90 19.65 -6.39
C SER A 89 -4.79 19.52 -5.14
N ASP A 90 -4.30 20.04 -4.01
CA ASP A 90 -5.01 20.08 -2.73
C ASP A 90 -5.54 18.73 -2.20
N THR A 91 -5.05 17.61 -2.74
CA THR A 91 -5.30 16.26 -2.20
C THR A 91 -4.44 15.96 -0.96
N HIS A 92 -3.33 16.67 -0.80
CA HIS A 92 -2.42 16.60 0.35
C HIS A 92 -2.02 15.17 0.78
N PRO A 93 -1.57 14.28 -0.14
CA PRO A 93 -1.26 12.89 0.19
C PRO A 93 -0.16 12.77 1.25
N HIS A 94 0.80 13.71 1.25
CA HIS A 94 1.91 13.80 2.19
C HIS A 94 1.49 14.06 3.65
N ALA A 95 0.23 14.44 3.89
CA ALA A 95 -0.33 14.66 5.23
C ALA A 95 -1.10 13.45 5.77
N PHE A 96 -1.38 12.44 4.94
CA PHE A 96 -1.99 11.19 5.39
C PHE A 96 -0.93 10.24 5.97
N PRO A 97 -1.29 9.41 6.97
CA PRO A 97 -2.62 9.30 7.59
C PRO A 97 -2.92 10.43 8.59
N LYS A 98 -4.20 10.78 8.77
CA LYS A 98 -4.63 11.88 9.64
C LYS A 98 -6.09 11.75 10.11
N PHE A 99 -6.49 12.60 11.06
CA PHE A 99 -7.91 12.77 11.35
C PHE A 99 -8.57 13.60 10.24
N GLN A 100 -9.45 12.99 9.48
CA GLN A 100 -10.13 13.67 8.40
C GLN A 100 -11.47 14.23 8.87
N GLN A 101 -11.57 15.56 8.93
CA GLN A 101 -12.76 16.26 9.41
C GLN A 101 -14.02 15.91 8.61
N SER A 102 -13.93 15.82 7.27
CA SER A 102 -15.08 15.45 6.42
C SER A 102 -15.61 14.04 6.64
N MET A 103 -14.81 13.17 7.27
CA MET A 103 -15.16 11.79 7.60
C MET A 103 -15.39 11.59 9.10
N ALA A 104 -15.08 12.60 9.93
CA ALA A 104 -15.07 12.56 11.39
C ALA A 104 -14.32 11.33 11.98
N LYS A 105 -13.23 10.90 11.33
CA LYS A 105 -12.43 9.76 11.77
C LYS A 105 -10.98 9.85 11.32
N PHE A 106 -10.13 9.03 11.93
CA PHE A 106 -8.80 8.74 11.40
C PHE A 106 -8.92 8.03 10.04
N ALA A 107 -8.13 8.49 9.07
CA ALA A 107 -8.21 8.06 7.68
C ALA A 107 -6.82 7.96 7.05
N THR A 108 -6.68 6.99 6.16
CA THR A 108 -5.59 6.87 5.19
C THR A 108 -5.92 7.64 3.90
N LEU A 109 -4.96 7.73 2.98
CA LEU A 109 -5.22 8.30 1.65
C LEU A 109 -6.28 7.49 0.89
N ARG A 110 -6.22 6.15 0.95
CA ARG A 110 -7.21 5.26 0.32
C ARG A 110 -8.61 5.41 0.90
N ASP A 111 -8.74 5.70 2.20
CA ASP A 111 -10.02 6.06 2.81
C ASP A 111 -10.59 7.34 2.20
N MET A 112 -9.74 8.35 1.98
CA MET A 112 -10.13 9.60 1.33
C MET A 112 -10.53 9.38 -0.13
N ILE A 113 -9.76 8.60 -0.89
CA ILE A 113 -10.08 8.27 -2.29
C ILE A 113 -11.47 7.62 -2.37
N ASN A 114 -11.76 6.62 -1.53
CA ASN A 114 -13.08 6.00 -1.48
C ASN A 114 -14.17 6.98 -1.02
N TRP A 115 -13.89 7.87 -0.08
CA TRP A 115 -14.84 8.91 0.31
C TRP A 115 -15.17 9.85 -0.85
N CYS A 116 -14.19 10.24 -1.66
CA CYS A 116 -14.41 11.02 -2.88
C CYS A 116 -15.25 10.26 -3.92
N ILE A 117 -15.03 8.94 -4.06
CA ILE A 117 -15.85 8.11 -4.95
C ILE A 117 -17.30 8.08 -4.44
N GLU A 118 -17.51 7.78 -3.16
CA GLU A 118 -18.85 7.55 -2.61
C GLU A 118 -19.66 8.84 -2.40
N LYS A 119 -19.02 9.95 -2.02
CA LYS A 119 -19.72 11.16 -1.57
C LYS A 119 -19.97 12.16 -2.71
N PRO A 120 -18.95 12.83 -3.28
CA PRO A 120 -19.19 13.75 -4.39
C PRO A 120 -19.52 13.04 -5.71
N ASN A 121 -18.87 11.92 -6.03
CA ASN A 121 -19.06 11.27 -7.34
C ASN A 121 -20.21 10.25 -7.35
N GLN A 122 -20.73 9.87 -6.19
CA GLN A 122 -21.79 8.85 -6.02
C GLN A 122 -21.47 7.54 -6.78
N GLY A 123 -20.19 7.19 -6.86
CA GLY A 123 -19.71 5.95 -7.41
C GLY A 123 -19.79 4.80 -6.41
N GLU A 124 -19.26 3.66 -6.81
CA GLU A 124 -19.19 2.45 -5.98
C GLU A 124 -17.83 2.38 -5.30
N LYS A 125 -17.83 2.16 -3.98
CA LYS A 125 -16.62 1.96 -3.20
C LYS A 125 -15.78 0.83 -3.80
N ILE A 126 -14.50 1.09 -4.02
CA ILE A 126 -13.57 0.11 -4.58
C ILE A 126 -12.76 -0.57 -3.46
N ASP A 127 -12.32 -1.80 -3.72
CA ASP A 127 -11.44 -2.53 -2.80
C ASP A 127 -10.13 -1.74 -2.59
N PRO A 128 -9.72 -1.45 -1.34
CA PRO A 128 -8.44 -0.82 -1.05
C PRO A 128 -7.23 -1.51 -1.68
N GLU A 129 -7.31 -2.79 -1.99
CA GLU A 129 -6.24 -3.58 -2.61
C GLU A 129 -6.39 -3.74 -4.14
N SER A 130 -7.45 -3.19 -4.74
CA SER A 130 -7.68 -3.23 -6.20
C SER A 130 -6.58 -2.51 -6.98
N GLU A 131 -6.41 -2.91 -8.25
CA GLU A 131 -5.51 -2.23 -9.19
C GLU A 131 -5.89 -0.76 -9.37
N ALA A 132 -7.20 -0.45 -9.48
CA ALA A 132 -7.68 0.93 -9.60
C ALA A 132 -7.31 1.80 -8.39
N MET A 133 -7.43 1.28 -7.16
CA MET A 133 -7.04 2.03 -5.96
C MET A 133 -5.53 2.32 -5.94
N LYS A 134 -4.71 1.32 -6.27
CA LYS A 134 -3.25 1.46 -6.34
C LYS A 134 -2.83 2.47 -7.41
N ALA A 135 -3.46 2.44 -8.58
CA ALA A 135 -3.22 3.39 -9.66
C ALA A 135 -3.58 4.82 -9.24
N LEU A 136 -4.76 5.04 -8.66
CA LEU A 136 -5.19 6.36 -8.15
C LEU A 136 -4.23 6.89 -7.07
N GLU A 137 -3.84 6.05 -6.11
CA GLU A 137 -2.88 6.42 -5.06
C GLU A 137 -1.50 6.76 -5.65
N ALA A 138 -1.03 5.99 -6.63
CA ALA A 138 0.23 6.24 -7.32
C ALA A 138 0.21 7.60 -8.03
N TYR A 139 -0.83 7.90 -8.81
CA TYR A 139 -0.97 9.17 -9.51
C TYR A 139 -1.06 10.37 -8.54
N ILE A 140 -1.87 10.28 -7.49
CA ILE A 140 -2.02 11.35 -6.49
C ILE A 140 -0.67 11.61 -5.79
N THR A 141 0.02 10.56 -5.38
CA THR A 141 1.33 10.67 -4.71
C THR A 141 2.39 11.24 -5.65
N TRP A 142 2.46 10.72 -6.88
CA TRP A 142 3.42 11.17 -7.90
C TRP A 142 3.21 12.65 -8.26
N SER A 143 1.95 13.08 -8.42
CA SER A 143 1.62 14.47 -8.73
C SER A 143 2.02 15.45 -7.62
N ASN A 144 2.22 14.95 -6.40
CA ASN A 144 2.65 15.71 -5.22
C ASN A 144 4.14 15.48 -4.88
N THR A 145 4.93 14.91 -5.79
CA THR A 145 6.37 14.67 -5.61
C THR A 145 7.11 15.96 -5.20
N GLY A 146 8.01 15.84 -4.23
CA GLY A 146 8.77 16.96 -3.67
C GLY A 146 8.11 17.60 -2.44
N SER A 147 6.88 17.22 -2.10
CA SER A 147 6.24 17.61 -0.85
C SER A 147 6.96 17.02 0.37
N VAL A 148 7.04 17.79 1.45
CA VAL A 148 7.55 17.31 2.75
C VAL A 148 6.48 16.45 3.42
N LEU A 149 6.84 15.23 3.85
CA LEU A 149 5.94 14.38 4.61
C LEU A 149 5.61 15.02 5.97
N VAL A 150 4.32 15.24 6.22
CA VAL A 150 3.79 15.84 7.45
C VAL A 150 2.52 15.09 7.93
N PRO A 151 2.61 13.78 8.24
CA PRO A 151 1.44 12.99 8.67
C PRO A 151 0.70 13.63 9.85
N GLY A 152 -0.63 13.55 9.83
CA GLY A 152 -1.49 14.11 10.89
C GLY A 152 -1.75 15.61 10.78
N LYS A 153 -1.16 16.31 9.80
CA LYS A 153 -1.43 17.73 9.55
C LYS A 153 -2.81 17.90 8.88
N TYR A 154 -3.53 18.95 9.29
CA TYR A 154 -4.87 19.40 8.85
C TYR A 154 -6.06 18.60 9.42
#